data_AF-M3HZL2-F1
#
_entry.id   AF-M3HZL2-F1
#
_cell.length_a   1.000
_cell.length_b   1.000
_cell.length_c   1.000
_cell.angle_alpha   90.00
_cell.angle_beta   90.00
_cell.angle_gamma   90.00
#
_symmetry.space_group_name_H-M   'P 1'
#
loop_
_entity.id
_entity.type
_entity.pdbx_description
1 polymer ?
#
loop_
_entity_poly.entity_id
_entity_poly.type
_entity_poly.pdbx_seq_one_letter_code
_entity_poly.pdbx_strand_id
1 'polypeptide(L)'
;MAADIQDHRIRKIDLKNSTVSTLLGNGIGADVDGNGTNASFFGPAFISIDNSGYMFVSDANSNRIRIVDPLLNVSTIDHTFMEIGTVKVDCLNQRLLVADSRANQIFQVKFE
;
A
#
# COMPACT_ATOMS: atom_id res chain seq x y z
N MET A 1 5.66 1.74 -9.99
CA MET A 1 4.83 0.62 -9.50
C MET A 1 3.41 0.84 -9.97
N ALA A 2 2.62 -0.21 -10.13
CA ALA A 2 1.19 -0.11 -10.38
C ALA A 2 0.43 -0.98 -9.39
N ALA A 3 -0.73 -0.52 -8.93
CA ALA A 3 -1.65 -1.32 -8.15
C ALA A 3 -2.63 -1.99 -9.10
N ASP A 4 -2.66 -3.31 -9.09
CA ASP A 4 -3.57 -4.12 -9.89
C ASP A 4 -4.73 -4.54 -8.99
N ILE A 5 -5.74 -3.66 -8.91
CA ILE A 5 -6.82 -3.72 -7.91
C ILE A 5 -7.58 -5.05 -8.00
N GLN A 6 -7.94 -5.46 -9.22
CA GLN A 6 -8.74 -6.65 -9.47
C GLN A 6 -7.93 -7.94 -9.30
N ASP A 7 -6.63 -7.89 -9.60
CA ASP A 7 -5.73 -9.04 -9.48
C ASP A 7 -5.06 -9.11 -8.09
N HIS A 8 -5.41 -8.20 -7.18
CA HIS A 8 -4.94 -8.14 -5.80
C HIS A 8 -3.41 -8.16 -5.65
N ARG A 9 -2.72 -7.43 -6.53
CA ARG A 9 -1.26 -7.42 -6.63
C ARG A 9 -0.69 -6.02 -6.78
N ILE A 10 0.54 -5.84 -6.30
CA ILE A 10 1.38 -4.70 -6.67
C ILE A 10 2.35 -5.15 -7.75
N ARG A 11 2.36 -4.42 -8.86
CA ARG A 11 3.16 -4.71 -10.05
C ARG A 11 4.39 -3.82 -10.11
N LYS A 12 5.53 -4.44 -10.40
CA LYS A 12 6.75 -3.72 -10.79
C LYS A 12 6.73 -3.53 -12.30
N ILE A 13 6.97 -2.30 -12.74
CA ILE A 13 7.10 -1.94 -14.15
C ILE A 13 8.57 -1.62 -14.38
N ASP A 14 9.21 -2.39 -15.24
CA ASP A 14 10.56 -2.10 -15.73
C ASP A 14 10.44 -1.40 -17.08
N LEU A 15 10.64 -0.08 -17.09
CA LEU A 15 10.55 0.73 -18.30
C LEU A 15 11.73 0.51 -19.26
N LYS A 16 12.89 0.05 -18.74
CA LYS A 16 14.07 -0.19 -19.57
C LYS A 16 13.86 -1.44 -20.43
N ASN A 17 13.29 -2.49 -19.83
CA ASN A 17 13.06 -3.76 -20.49
C ASN A 17 11.61 -3.93 -20.98
N SER A 18 10.73 -2.97 -20.72
CA SER A 18 9.30 -3.01 -21.06
C SER A 18 8.58 -4.24 -20.52
N THR A 19 8.91 -4.64 -19.28
CA THR A 19 8.30 -5.81 -18.63
C THR A 19 7.49 -5.41 -17.39
N VAL A 20 6.50 -6.24 -17.08
CA VAL A 20 5.70 -6.14 -15.86
C VAL A 20 5.80 -7.45 -15.10
N SER A 21 6.15 -7.38 -13.82
CA SER A 21 6.20 -8.53 -12.92
C SER A 21 5.40 -8.28 -11.65
N THR A 22 5.03 -9.35 -10.96
CA THR A 22 4.45 -9.25 -9.61
C THR A 22 5.56 -8.93 -8.62
N LEU A 23 5.38 -7.85 -7.84
CA LEU A 23 6.28 -7.50 -6.75
C LEU A 23 5.73 -8.02 -5.41
N LEU A 24 4.45 -7.80 -5.16
CA LEU A 24 3.76 -8.16 -3.93
C LEU A 24 2.39 -8.76 -4.25
N GLY A 25 1.90 -9.64 -3.37
CA GLY A 25 0.57 -10.23 -3.47
C GLY A 25 0.57 -11.59 -4.19
N ASN A 26 -0.14 -12.57 -3.63
CA ASN A 26 -0.42 -13.85 -4.28
C ASN A 26 -1.64 -13.81 -5.23
N GLY A 27 -2.38 -12.70 -5.26
CA GLY A 27 -3.59 -12.50 -6.07
C GLY A 27 -4.87 -13.12 -5.50
N ILE A 28 -4.82 -13.60 -4.26
CA ILE A 28 -6.01 -13.93 -3.50
C ILE A 28 -6.41 -12.69 -2.70
N GLY A 29 -7.67 -12.26 -2.84
CA GLY A 29 -8.24 -11.15 -2.10
C GLY A 29 -8.32 -11.46 -0.61
N ALA A 30 -7.32 -11.05 0.15
CA ALA A 30 -7.23 -11.28 1.59
C ALA A 30 -6.29 -10.26 2.24
N ASP A 31 -6.37 -10.12 3.55
CA ASP A 31 -5.49 -9.24 4.32
C ASP A 31 -4.50 -10.07 5.13
N VAL A 32 -3.40 -10.44 4.47
CA VAL A 32 -2.36 -11.29 5.05
C VAL A 32 -1.03 -10.58 4.90
N ASP A 33 -0.37 -10.33 6.03
CA ASP A 33 1.00 -9.83 6.10
C ASP A 33 2.00 -10.92 5.72
N GLY A 34 3.17 -10.53 5.23
CA GLY A 34 4.18 -11.47 4.76
C GLY A 34 5.19 -10.83 3.82
N ASN A 35 6.16 -11.61 3.36
CA ASN A 35 7.19 -11.12 2.45
C ASN A 35 6.80 -11.34 0.98
N GLY A 36 6.86 -10.29 0.16
CA GLY A 36 6.70 -10.39 -1.29
C GLY A 36 5.34 -10.96 -1.71
N THR A 37 5.38 -12.07 -2.46
CA THR A 37 4.17 -12.79 -2.92
C THR A 37 3.54 -13.66 -1.84
N ASN A 38 4.13 -13.80 -0.64
CA ASN A 38 3.48 -14.51 0.47
C ASN A 38 2.45 -13.62 1.19
N ALA A 39 2.50 -12.30 0.98
CA ALA A 39 1.45 -11.40 1.41
C ALA A 39 0.22 -11.49 0.48
N SER A 40 -0.94 -11.10 0.98
CA SER A 40 -2.17 -10.90 0.21
C SER A 40 -2.70 -9.49 0.42
N PHE A 41 -3.35 -8.94 -0.59
CA PHE A 41 -4.07 -7.66 -0.55
C PHE A 41 -5.53 -7.90 -0.89
N PHE A 42 -6.41 -6.99 -0.51
CA PHE A 42 -7.80 -6.98 -0.95
C PHE A 42 -8.18 -5.63 -1.57
N GLY A 43 -7.85 -5.50 -2.86
CA GLY A 43 -8.10 -4.29 -3.64
C GLY A 43 -7.08 -3.18 -3.36
N PRO A 44 -5.78 -3.41 -3.59
CA PRO A 44 -4.79 -2.35 -3.44
C PRO A 44 -5.02 -1.26 -4.50
N ALA A 45 -5.15 0.01 -4.10
CA ALA A 45 -5.58 1.10 -4.99
C ALA A 45 -4.54 2.20 -5.21
N PHE A 46 -4.02 2.78 -4.14
CA PHE A 46 -3.05 3.87 -4.18
C PHE A 46 -1.74 3.44 -3.55
N ILE A 47 -0.64 3.93 -4.14
CA ILE A 47 0.73 3.66 -3.70
C ILE A 47 1.43 4.99 -3.49
N SER A 48 2.08 5.15 -2.35
CA SER A 48 3.03 6.23 -2.09
C SER A 48 4.34 5.63 -1.59
N ILE A 49 5.48 6.20 -1.97
CA ILE A 49 6.80 5.71 -1.57
C ILE A 49 7.57 6.89 -0.97
N ASP A 50 8.26 6.66 0.14
CA ASP A 50 9.11 7.67 0.76
C ASP A 50 10.56 7.64 0.21
N ASN A 51 11.42 8.54 0.70
CA ASN A 51 12.81 8.63 0.27
C ASN A 51 13.68 7.46 0.77
N SER A 52 13.22 6.73 1.79
CA SER A 52 13.90 5.57 2.37
C SER A 52 13.53 4.27 1.66
N GLY A 53 12.54 4.30 0.75
CA GLY A 53 12.06 3.16 0.00
C GLY A 53 10.88 2.42 0.65
N TYR A 54 10.32 2.92 1.75
CA TYR A 54 9.08 2.39 2.30
C TYR A 54 7.93 2.74 1.37
N MET A 55 7.08 1.75 1.12
CA MET A 55 5.86 1.90 0.33
C MET A 55 4.63 1.81 1.24
N PHE A 56 3.70 2.71 1.03
CA PHE A 56 2.42 2.77 1.71
C PHE A 56 1.33 2.51 0.67
N VAL A 57 0.56 1.46 0.90
CA VAL A 57 -0.48 1.00 -0.01
C VAL A 57 -1.83 1.12 0.67
N SER A 58 -2.78 1.80 0.05
CA SER A 58 -4.17 1.74 0.47
C SER A 58 -4.79 0.42 -0.04
N ASP A 59 -5.14 -0.46 0.88
CA ASP A 59 -5.86 -1.69 0.58
C ASP A 59 -7.36 -1.43 0.77
N ALA A 60 -8.01 -1.03 -0.33
CA ALA A 60 -9.25 -0.27 -0.27
C ALA A 60 -10.45 -1.14 0.15
N ASN A 61 -10.53 -2.40 -0.29
CA ASN A 61 -11.66 -3.24 0.11
C ASN A 61 -11.51 -3.78 1.54
N SER A 62 -10.29 -3.80 2.09
CA SER A 62 -10.04 -4.15 3.50
C SER A 62 -10.06 -2.93 4.42
N ASN A 63 -10.13 -1.70 3.87
CA ASN A 63 -10.01 -0.45 4.61
C ASN A 63 -8.76 -0.38 5.50
N ARG A 64 -7.62 -0.84 4.97
CA ARG A 64 -6.34 -0.85 5.68
C ARG A 64 -5.25 -0.14 4.91
N ILE A 65 -4.27 0.37 5.63
CA ILE A 65 -2.99 0.79 5.04
C ILE A 65 -1.96 -0.30 5.29
N ARG A 66 -1.35 -0.76 4.20
CA ARG A 66 -0.26 -1.72 4.20
C ARG A 66 1.05 -0.96 4.06
N ILE A 67 1.99 -1.24 4.93
CA ILE A 67 3.37 -0.74 4.87
C ILE A 67 4.23 -1.84 4.27
N VAL A 68 5.10 -1.46 3.34
CA VAL A 68 6.07 -2.37 2.74
C VAL A 68 7.46 -1.78 2.94
N ASP A 69 8.34 -2.52 3.59
CA ASP A 69 9.74 -2.13 3.74
C ASP A 69 10.56 -2.35 2.46
N PRO A 70 11.79 -1.83 2.37
CA PRO A 70 12.66 -2.05 1.21
C PRO A 70 13.04 -3.52 0.94
N LEU A 71 12.81 -4.42 1.92
CA LEU A 71 13.01 -5.86 1.81
C LEU A 71 11.72 -6.61 1.41
N LEU A 72 10.66 -5.88 1.09
CA LEU A 72 9.35 -6.38 0.68
C LEU A 72 8.54 -7.07 1.78
N ASN A 73 8.86 -6.84 3.05
CA ASN A 73 7.99 -7.27 4.14
C ASN A 73 6.77 -6.35 4.20
N VAL A 74 5.59 -6.95 4.10
CA VAL A 74 4.31 -6.28 4.23
C VAL A 74 3.82 -6.40 5.66
N SER A 75 3.52 -5.26 6.27
CA SER A 75 2.82 -5.13 7.55
C SER A 75 1.60 -4.23 7.41
N THR A 76 0.73 -4.24 8.42
CA THR A 76 -0.49 -3.43 8.44
C THR A 76 -0.44 -2.44 9.60
N ILE A 77 -0.87 -1.19 9.37
CA ILE A 77 -0.96 -0.22 10.47
C ILE A 77 -2.06 -0.63 11.45
N ASP A 78 -1.81 -0.42 12.73
CA ASP A 78 -2.77 -0.73 13.80
C ASP A 78 -3.86 0.36 13.90
N HIS A 79 -4.61 0.51 12.82
CA HIS A 79 -5.78 1.38 12.73
C HIS A 79 -6.77 0.84 11.70
N THR A 80 -8.06 0.88 12.03
CA THR A 80 -9.13 0.53 11.09
C THR A 80 -9.77 1.81 10.58
N PHE A 81 -9.72 2.03 9.27
CA PHE A 81 -10.38 3.15 8.60
C PHE A 81 -11.80 2.75 8.21
N MET A 82 -12.63 3.74 7.90
CA MET A 82 -14.02 3.49 7.48
C MET A 82 -14.14 3.37 5.96
N GLU A 83 -13.46 4.24 5.20
CA GLU A 83 -13.40 4.15 3.75
C GLU A 83 -12.16 4.90 3.23
N ILE A 84 -11.11 4.15 2.88
CA ILE A 84 -9.85 4.76 2.47
C ILE A 84 -9.93 5.22 1.02
N GLY A 85 -9.71 6.51 0.82
CA GLY A 85 -9.45 7.12 -0.48
C GLY A 85 -7.97 7.07 -0.82
N THR A 86 -7.33 8.23 -0.87
CA THR A 86 -5.92 8.37 -1.28
C THR A 86 -4.96 8.34 -0.09
N VAL A 87 -3.72 7.94 -0.37
CA VAL A 87 -2.58 8.07 0.55
C VAL A 87 -1.50 8.95 -0.06
N LYS A 88 -0.91 9.83 0.76
CA LYS A 88 0.22 10.70 0.37
C LYS A 88 1.26 10.75 1.46
N VAL A 89 2.53 10.62 1.07
CA VAL A 89 3.67 10.77 1.96
C VAL A 89 4.12 12.24 1.98
N ASP A 90 4.20 12.81 3.17
CA ASP A 90 4.97 14.02 3.47
C ASP A 90 6.36 13.60 3.94
N CYS A 91 7.30 13.55 3.00
CA CYS A 91 8.67 13.10 3.27
C CYS A 91 9.43 14.03 4.22
N LEU A 92 9.09 15.32 4.28
CA LEU A 92 9.80 16.29 5.12
C LEU A 92 9.49 16.09 6.60
N ASN A 93 8.25 15.69 6.91
CA ASN A 93 7.77 15.50 8.26
C ASN A 93 7.60 14.03 8.66
N GLN A 94 7.99 13.09 7.78
CA GLN A 94 7.81 11.64 7.95
C GLN A 94 6.37 11.27 8.33
N ARG A 95 5.41 11.76 7.54
CA ARG A 95 3.98 11.49 7.77
C ARG A 95 3.31 10.92 6.54
N LEU A 96 2.36 10.03 6.79
CA LEU A 96 1.39 9.58 5.82
C LEU A 96 0.08 10.33 6.07
N LEU A 97 -0.42 11.00 5.04
CA LEU A 97 -1.74 11.58 5.00
C LEU A 97 -2.68 10.56 4.36
N VAL A 98 -3.71 10.14 5.11
CA VAL A 98 -4.71 9.17 4.65
C VAL A 98 -6.05 9.86 4.59
N ALA A 99 -6.65 9.93 3.40
CA ALA A 99 -8.00 10.43 3.25
C ALA A 99 -9.00 9.32 3.58
N ASP A 100 -9.86 9.55 4.57
CA ASP A 100 -10.97 8.68 4.89
C ASP A 100 -12.28 9.40 4.53
N SER A 101 -12.87 9.00 3.40
CA SER A 101 -14.04 9.68 2.82
C SER A 101 -15.27 9.55 3.71
N ARG A 102 -15.44 8.40 4.37
CA ARG A 102 -16.60 8.12 5.21
C ARG A 102 -16.47 8.71 6.60
N ALA A 103 -15.25 8.81 7.13
CA ALA A 103 -14.99 9.56 8.36
C ALA A 103 -15.00 11.08 8.14
N ASN A 104 -14.95 11.54 6.89
CA ASN A 104 -14.81 12.95 6.52
C ASN A 104 -13.58 13.59 7.21
N GLN A 105 -12.47 12.85 7.22
CA GLN A 105 -11.24 13.22 7.93
C GLN A 105 -10.00 12.88 7.11
N ILE A 106 -8.93 13.64 7.34
CA ILE A 106 -7.58 13.28 6.93
C ILE A 106 -6.82 12.83 8.17
N PHE A 107 -6.41 11.57 8.19
CA PHE A 107 -5.56 11.04 9.24
C PHE A 107 -4.09 11.33 8.94
N GLN A 108 -3.32 11.58 9.99
CA GLN A 108 -1.86 11.65 9.91
C GLN A 108 -1.27 10.48 10.67
N VAL A 109 -0.54 9.62 9.96
CA VAL A 109 0.22 8.53 10.57
C VAL A 109 1.70 8.91 10.51
N LYS A 110 2.36 9.00 11.67
CA LYS A 110 3.81 9.21 11.72
C LYS A 110 4.51 7.88 11.58
N PHE A 111 5.64 7.88 10.88
CA PHE A 111 6.55 6.75 10.79
C PHE A 111 7.96 7.25 11.12
N GLU A 112 8.78 6.39 11.74
CA GLU A 112 10.18 6.68 12.11
C GLU A 112 11.15 6.23 11.01
#